data_AF-A0A7V9QHN7-F1
#
_entry.id   AF-A0A7V9QHN7-F1
#
_cell.length_a   1.000
_cell.length_b   1.000
_cell.length_c   1.000
_cell.angle_alpha   90.00
_cell.angle_beta   90.00
_cell.angle_gamma   90.00
#
_symmetry.space_group_name_H-M   'P 1'
#
loop_
_entity.id
_entity.type
_entity.pdbx_description
1 polymer ?
#
loop_
_entity_poly.entity_id
_entity_poly.type
_entity_poly.pdbx_seq_one_letter_code
_entity_poly.pdbx_strand_id
1 'polypeptide(L)'
;MARTYGLSLDEYAELAASQDGVCAISGAPPARRFLHVDHDHLCPGTAVHIRGLLTFSANVSISLLKDRPLYLLRAALYLVRSLNRYAESSSAAHPRYLSDSEHVEARQTLAELTRALAKLEQLTRGVAA
;
A
#
# COMPACT_ATOMS: atom_id res chain seq x y z
N MET A 1 -6.43 -24.99 7.29
CA MET A 1 -5.74 -23.69 7.43
C MET A 1 -4.31 -23.87 7.92
N ALA A 2 -3.44 -24.56 7.16
CA ALA A 2 -2.04 -24.76 7.59
C ALA A 2 -1.06 -25.12 6.46
N ARG A 3 -1.38 -24.86 5.18
CA ARG A 3 -0.55 -25.32 4.06
C ARG A 3 -0.55 -24.44 2.81
N THR A 4 -0.84 -23.15 2.95
CA THR A 4 -0.65 -22.23 1.82
C THR A 4 0.50 -21.32 2.22
N TYR A 5 1.61 -21.41 1.49
CA TYR A 5 2.80 -20.55 1.58
C TYR A 5 3.87 -20.90 2.64
N GLY A 6 3.77 -22.04 3.31
CA GLY A 6 4.89 -22.60 4.10
C GLY A 6 5.17 -21.93 5.45
N LEU A 7 4.32 -21.01 5.91
CA LEU A 7 4.40 -20.44 7.26
C LEU A 7 3.67 -21.33 8.28
N SER A 8 4.35 -21.62 9.38
CA SER A 8 3.76 -22.11 10.62
C SER A 8 2.89 -21.03 11.28
N LEU A 9 2.05 -21.44 12.24
CA LEU A 9 1.22 -20.49 13.00
C LEU A 9 2.07 -19.55 13.87
N ASP A 10 3.20 -20.04 14.37
CA ASP A 10 4.11 -19.24 15.20
C ASP A 10 4.82 -18.19 14.34
N GLU A 11 5.34 -18.55 13.16
CA GLU A 11 5.93 -17.58 12.23
C GLU A 11 4.89 -16.55 11.75
N TYR A 12 3.63 -16.97 11.54
CA TYR A 12 2.54 -16.03 11.25
C TYR A 12 2.31 -15.05 12.41
N ALA A 13 2.27 -15.56 13.65
CA ALA A 13 2.04 -14.75 14.84
C ALA A 13 3.19 -13.76 15.08
N GLU A 14 4.44 -14.18 14.87
CA GLU A 14 5.62 -13.33 14.92
C GLU A 14 5.57 -12.23 13.85
N LEU A 15 5.24 -12.58 12.61
CA LEU A 15 5.09 -11.60 11.53
C LEU A 15 3.95 -10.62 11.82
N ALA A 16 2.81 -11.12 12.31
CA ALA A 16 1.70 -10.28 12.73
C ALA A 16 2.11 -9.33 13.84
N ALA A 17 2.85 -9.80 14.86
CA ALA A 17 3.35 -8.96 15.94
C ALA A 17 4.33 -7.90 15.45
N SER A 18 5.24 -8.24 14.51
CA SER A 18 6.16 -7.25 13.91
C SER A 18 5.46 -6.18 13.06
N GLN A 19 4.22 -6.44 12.64
CA GLN A 19 3.36 -5.52 11.92
C GLN A 19 2.27 -4.91 12.81
N ASP A 20 2.39 -4.99 14.14
CA ASP A 20 1.39 -4.49 15.10
C ASP A 20 -0.03 -5.06 14.88
N GLY A 21 -0.13 -6.25 14.28
CA GLY A 21 -1.39 -6.92 13.98
C GLY A 21 -2.19 -6.28 12.84
N VAL A 22 -1.59 -5.37 12.06
CA VAL A 22 -2.29 -4.65 10.98
C VAL A 22 -1.72 -4.94 9.59
N CYS A 23 -2.52 -4.61 8.58
CA CYS A 23 -2.13 -4.68 7.18
C CYS A 23 -0.92 -3.79 6.89
N ALA A 24 0.13 -4.34 6.29
CA ALA A 24 1.37 -3.61 5.98
C ALA A 24 1.18 -2.43 5.00
N ILE A 25 0.07 -2.41 4.25
CA ILE A 25 -0.22 -1.35 3.26
C ILE A 25 -1.24 -0.35 3.79
N SER A 26 -2.38 -0.82 4.30
CA SER A 26 -3.49 0.05 4.68
C SER A 26 -3.51 0.40 6.17
N GLY A 27 -2.70 -0.24 7.00
CA GLY A 27 -2.75 -0.10 8.47
C GLY A 27 -4.05 -0.60 9.10
N ALA A 28 -4.93 -1.21 8.33
CA ALA A 28 -6.22 -1.70 8.82
C ALA A 28 -6.05 -3.01 9.58
N PRO A 29 -6.83 -3.23 10.67
CA PRO A 29 -6.87 -4.52 11.35
C PRO A 29 -7.50 -5.58 10.43
N PRO A 30 -7.33 -6.88 10.75
CA PRO A 30 -7.99 -7.94 10.00
C PRO A 30 -9.52 -7.79 10.09
N ALA A 31 -10.20 -7.78 8.94
CA ALA A 31 -11.67 -7.75 8.88
C ALA A 31 -12.32 -9.06 9.37
N ARG A 32 -11.51 -10.13 9.47
CA ARG A 32 -11.88 -11.45 9.99
C ARG A 32 -10.82 -11.90 10.99
N ARG A 33 -10.62 -13.21 11.14
CA ARG A 33 -9.66 -13.78 12.08
C ARG A 33 -8.19 -13.54 11.70
N PHE A 34 -7.87 -13.42 10.41
CA PHE A 34 -6.49 -13.36 9.93
C PHE A 34 -6.35 -12.40 8.74
N LEU A 35 -5.20 -11.73 8.66
CA LEU A 35 -4.67 -11.10 7.45
C LEU A 35 -4.14 -12.16 6.48
N HIS A 36 -4.14 -11.84 5.20
CA HIS A 36 -3.61 -12.67 4.13
C HIS A 36 -2.10 -12.54 4.04
N VAL A 37 -1.42 -13.67 3.84
CA VAL A 37 0.03 -13.71 3.57
C VAL A 37 0.28 -13.29 2.13
N ASP A 38 1.01 -12.19 1.96
CA ASP A 38 1.49 -11.68 0.68
C ASP A 38 2.93 -12.15 0.43
N HIS A 39 3.24 -12.54 -0.80
CA HIS A 39 4.52 -13.12 -1.18
C HIS A 39 4.94 -12.69 -2.59
N ASP A 40 6.25 -12.73 -2.83
CA ASP A 40 6.81 -12.42 -4.14
C ASP A 40 6.62 -13.60 -5.12
N HIS A 41 6.24 -13.28 -6.35
CA HIS A 41 6.08 -14.21 -7.45
C HIS A 41 7.37 -14.37 -8.29
N LEU A 42 8.42 -13.61 -8.00
CA LEU A 42 9.68 -13.62 -8.74
C LEU A 42 10.66 -14.73 -8.33
N CYS A 43 10.43 -15.43 -7.21
CA CYS A 43 11.36 -16.46 -6.74
C CYS A 43 11.31 -17.73 -7.62
N PRO A 44 12.41 -18.12 -8.31
CA PRO A 44 12.48 -19.40 -9.00
C PRO A 44 12.80 -20.51 -7.99
N GLY A 45 11.90 -21.50 -7.83
CA GLY A 45 12.13 -22.69 -7.01
C GLY A 45 11.04 -22.95 -5.97
N THR A 46 11.39 -23.65 -4.87
CA THR A 46 10.47 -24.00 -3.77
C THR A 46 10.46 -22.98 -2.62
N ALA A 47 11.30 -21.95 -2.68
CA ALA A 47 11.39 -20.92 -1.66
C ALA A 47 10.38 -19.80 -1.93
N VAL A 48 9.53 -19.51 -0.94
CA VAL A 48 8.55 -18.41 -0.98
C VAL A 48 9.13 -17.23 -0.21
N HIS A 49 9.26 -16.07 -0.86
CA HIS A 49 9.64 -14.84 -0.17
C HIS A 49 8.38 -14.11 0.31
N ILE A 50 8.15 -14.10 1.61
CA ILE A 50 7.00 -13.44 2.24
C ILE A 50 7.28 -11.93 2.30
N ARG A 51 6.38 -11.12 1.73
CA ARG A 51 6.46 -9.65 1.76
C ARG A 51 5.80 -9.07 3.01
N GLY A 52 4.72 -9.71 3.49
CA GLY A 52 4.03 -9.28 4.71
C GLY A 52 2.59 -9.81 4.80
N LEU A 53 1.85 -9.28 5.78
CA LEU A 53 0.43 -9.57 5.97
C LEU A 53 -0.45 -8.40 5.51
N LEU A 54 -1.45 -8.70 4.70
CA LEU A 54 -2.34 -7.73 4.06
C LEU A 54 -3.82 -8.02 4.31
N THR A 55 -4.65 -6.99 4.23
CA THR A 55 -6.09 -7.21 4.05
C THR A 55 -6.37 -7.88 2.71
N PHE A 56 -7.54 -8.52 2.58
CA PHE A 56 -7.95 -9.09 1.30
C PHE A 56 -7.94 -8.08 0.15
N SER A 57 -8.47 -6.87 0.40
CA SER A 57 -8.52 -5.81 -0.59
C SER A 57 -7.13 -5.36 -1.03
N ALA A 58 -6.23 -5.09 -0.07
CA ALA A 58 -4.86 -4.69 -0.39
C ALA A 58 -4.11 -5.76 -1.19
N ASN A 59 -4.25 -7.04 -0.79
CA ASN A 59 -3.63 -8.16 -1.48
C ASN A 59 -4.12 -8.28 -2.94
N VAL A 60 -5.43 -8.22 -3.15
CA VAL A 60 -6.02 -8.27 -4.51
C VAL A 60 -5.60 -7.05 -5.35
N SER A 61 -5.57 -5.86 -4.76
CA SER A 61 -5.17 -4.63 -5.48
C SER A 61 -3.75 -4.71 -6.04
N ILE A 62 -2.81 -5.32 -5.31
CA ILE A 62 -1.44 -5.53 -5.82
C ILE A 62 -1.46 -6.49 -7.02
N SER A 63 -2.19 -7.62 -6.90
CA SER A 63 -2.29 -8.58 -7.99
C SER A 63 -2.93 -7.98 -9.24
N LEU A 64 -3.94 -7.11 -9.10
CA LEU A 64 -4.58 -6.40 -10.22
C LEU A 64 -3.60 -5.46 -10.94
N LEU A 65 -2.63 -4.90 -10.22
CA LEU A 65 -1.54 -4.09 -10.77
C LEU A 65 -0.29 -4.93 -11.12
N LYS A 66 -0.45 -6.26 -11.12
CA LYS A 66 0.51 -7.27 -11.59
C LYS A 66 1.83 -7.27 -10.84
N ASP A 67 1.83 -6.92 -9.56
CA ASP A 67 3.06 -6.82 -8.76
C ASP A 67 4.10 -5.85 -9.35
N ARG A 68 3.69 -4.86 -10.18
CA ARG A 68 4.60 -3.92 -10.85
C ARG A 68 4.70 -2.61 -10.07
N PRO A 69 5.81 -2.31 -9.37
CA PRO A 69 5.95 -1.06 -8.60
C PRO A 69 5.72 0.20 -9.44
N LEU A 70 6.18 0.20 -10.70
CA LEU A 70 5.95 1.34 -11.61
C LEU A 70 4.48 1.55 -11.95
N TYR A 71 3.63 0.51 -11.95
CA TYR A 71 2.19 0.66 -12.19
C TYR A 71 1.51 1.27 -10.97
N LEU A 72 1.90 0.84 -9.76
CA LEU A 72 1.44 1.42 -8.50
C LEU A 72 1.77 2.92 -8.40
N LEU A 73 3.02 3.30 -8.71
CA LEU A 73 3.43 4.71 -8.73
C LEU A 73 2.66 5.54 -9.77
N ARG A 74 2.44 4.99 -10.97
CA ARG A 74 1.63 5.67 -11.99
C ARG A 74 0.17 5.84 -11.58
N ALA A 75 -0.42 4.84 -10.92
CA ALA A 75 -1.76 4.94 -10.37
C ALA A 75 -1.85 6.02 -9.29
N ALA A 76 -0.89 6.08 -8.36
CA ALA A 76 -0.81 7.13 -7.36
C ALA A 76 -0.71 8.53 -8.00
N LEU A 77 0.20 8.71 -8.97
CA LEU A 77 0.35 9.98 -9.71
C LEU A 77 -0.93 10.37 -10.46
N TYR A 78 -1.64 9.40 -11.05
CA TYR A 78 -2.91 9.65 -11.73
C TYR A 78 -3.97 10.22 -10.77
N LEU A 79 -4.09 9.64 -9.57
CA LEU A 79 -5.02 10.12 -8.53
C LEU A 79 -4.63 11.51 -8.01
N VAL A 80 -3.34 11.73 -7.72
CA VAL A 80 -2.81 13.02 -7.25
C VAL A 80 -3.08 14.15 -8.23
N ARG A 81 -2.91 13.90 -9.54
CA ARG A 81 -3.23 14.90 -10.57
C ARG A 81 -4.70 15.32 -10.52
N SER A 82 -5.59 14.41 -10.15
CA SER A 82 -6.99 14.76 -9.92
C SER A 82 -7.13 15.67 -8.70
N LEU A 83 -6.54 15.28 -7.57
CA LEU A 83 -6.57 16.04 -6.32
C LEU A 83 -5.99 17.47 -6.46
N ASN A 84 -4.86 17.64 -7.16
CA ASN A 84 -4.26 18.95 -7.37
C ASN A 84 -5.14 19.89 -8.21
N ARG A 85 -5.79 19.37 -9.26
CA ARG A 85 -6.75 20.16 -10.04
C ARG A 85 -7.91 20.65 -9.17
N TYR A 86 -8.34 19.87 -8.17
CA TYR A 86 -9.35 20.29 -7.21
C TYR A 86 -8.84 21.29 -6.18
N ALA A 87 -7.59 21.17 -5.72
CA ALA A 87 -6.98 22.13 -4.80
C ALA A 87 -6.77 23.52 -5.42
N GLU A 88 -6.37 23.59 -6.69
CA GLU A 88 -6.13 24.85 -7.42
C GLU A 88 -7.42 25.55 -7.88
N SER A 89 -8.50 24.79 -8.11
CA SER A 89 -9.79 25.34 -8.57
C SER A 89 -10.67 25.94 -7.47
N SER A 90 -10.20 25.99 -6.21
CA SER A 90 -10.83 26.76 -5.12
C SER A 90 -10.81 28.28 -5.33
N SER A 91 -10.17 28.78 -6.40
CA SER A 91 -10.33 30.16 -6.87
C SER A 91 -11.51 30.27 -7.85
N ALA A 92 -12.70 30.49 -7.27
CA ALA A 92 -13.83 31.25 -7.82
C ALA A 92 -14.88 30.65 -8.79
N ALA A 93 -14.80 29.41 -9.31
CA ALA A 93 -15.85 28.98 -10.26
C ALA A 93 -16.12 27.47 -10.46
N HIS A 94 -15.80 26.57 -9.52
CA HIS A 94 -16.09 25.14 -9.72
C HIS A 94 -17.23 24.62 -8.82
N PRO A 95 -18.26 23.93 -9.36
CA PRO A 95 -19.38 23.44 -8.57
C PRO A 95 -18.96 22.43 -7.50
N ARG A 96 -19.51 22.67 -6.30
CA ARG A 96 -19.63 21.84 -5.09
C ARG A 96 -19.51 20.32 -5.28
N TYR A 97 -18.34 19.74 -5.04
CA TYR A 97 -18.25 18.26 -4.93
C TYR A 97 -17.41 17.73 -3.78
N LEU A 98 -16.62 18.54 -3.07
CA LEU A 98 -15.86 18.08 -1.90
C LEU A 98 -16.19 18.95 -0.68
N SER A 99 -16.49 18.30 0.43
CA SER A 99 -16.61 18.85 1.77
C SER A 99 -15.25 19.30 2.32
N ASP A 100 -15.25 20.12 3.37
CA ASP A 100 -14.02 20.52 4.08
C ASP A 100 -13.19 19.30 4.52
N SER A 101 -13.85 18.19 4.87
CA SER A 101 -13.19 16.94 5.24
C SER A 101 -12.41 16.30 4.09
N GLU A 102 -12.97 16.32 2.88
CA GLU A 102 -12.32 15.79 1.67
C GLU A 102 -11.13 16.66 1.23
N HIS A 103 -11.18 17.98 1.47
CA HIS A 103 -10.02 18.86 1.27
C HIS A 103 -8.89 18.61 2.28
N VAL A 104 -9.22 18.31 3.54
CA VAL A 104 -8.24 17.93 4.56
C VAL A 104 -7.60 16.59 4.21
N GLU A 105 -8.39 15.60 3.80
CA GLU A 105 -7.93 14.29 3.36
C GLU A 105 -6.97 14.38 2.16
N ALA A 106 -7.29 15.24 1.16
CA ALA A 106 -6.40 15.47 0.02
C ALA A 106 -5.03 16.04 0.45
N ARG A 107 -5.00 17.00 1.38
CA ARG A 107 -3.75 17.57 1.91
C ARG A 107 -2.94 16.54 2.70
N GLN A 108 -3.60 15.73 3.53
CA GLN A 108 -2.96 14.64 4.27
C GLN A 108 -2.36 13.61 3.31
N THR A 109 -3.11 13.24 2.27
CA THR A 109 -2.66 12.33 1.21
C THR A 109 -1.39 12.84 0.53
N LEU A 110 -1.32 14.13 0.19
CA LEU A 110 -0.11 14.73 -0.41
C LEU A 110 1.10 14.64 0.53
N ALA A 111 0.92 14.95 1.82
CA ALA A 111 2.00 14.87 2.81
C ALA A 111 2.49 13.43 3.02
N GLU A 112 1.59 12.44 3.00
CA GLU A 112 1.94 11.02 3.04
C GLU A 112 2.72 10.56 1.81
N LEU A 113 2.32 11.01 0.62
CA LEU A 113 3.04 10.71 -0.61
C LEU A 113 4.46 11.29 -0.62
N THR A 114 4.65 12.50 -0.11
CA THR A 114 6.00 13.08 0.05
C THR A 114 6.87 12.21 0.96
N ARG A 115 6.33 11.73 2.08
CA ARG A 115 7.04 10.80 2.98
C ARG A 115 7.35 9.47 2.30
N ALA A 116 6.40 8.92 1.54
CA ALA A 116 6.58 7.68 0.79
C ALA A 116 7.68 7.80 -0.27
N LEU A 117 7.75 8.93 -1.00
CA LEU A 117 8.81 9.21 -1.97
C LEU A 117 10.19 9.28 -1.30
N ALA A 118 10.32 9.99 -0.18
CA ALA A 118 11.57 10.05 0.56
C ALA A 118 12.03 8.66 1.04
N LYS A 119 11.10 7.79 1.47
CA LYS A 119 11.41 6.40 1.84
C LYS A 119 11.85 5.57 0.63
N LEU A 120 11.18 5.72 -0.51
CA LEU A 120 11.55 5.04 -1.75
C LEU A 120 12.97 5.42 -2.18
N GLU A 121 13.33 6.70 -2.12
CA GLU A 121 14.70 7.16 -2.39
C GLU A 121 15.73 6.52 -1.46
N GLN A 122 15.42 6.39 -0.16
CA GLN A 122 16.32 5.71 0.78
C GLN A 122 16.54 4.23 0.41
N LEU A 123 15.47 3.54 -0.01
CA LEU A 123 15.54 2.13 -0.39
C LEU A 123 16.30 1.88 -1.70
N THR A 124 16.25 2.82 -2.65
CA THR A 124 16.91 2.67 -3.95
C THR A 124 18.37 3.15 -3.98
N ARG A 125 18.79 3.99 -3.04
CA ARG A 125 20.19 4.46 -2.93
C ARG A 125 21.22 3.33 -2.85
N GLY A 126 20.85 2.16 -2.32
CA GLY A 126 21.74 1.00 -2.21
C GLY A 126 21.82 0.10 -3.46
N VAL A 127 20.99 0.35 -4.48
CA VAL A 127 20.92 -0.49 -5.71
C VAL A 127 21.66 0.15 -6.88
N ALA A 128 21.96 1.46 -6.80
CA ALA A 128 22.63 2.23 -7.84
C ALA A 128 24.13 2.47 -7.58
N ALA A 129 24.71 1.79 -6.57
CA ALA A 129 26.12 1.84 -6.22
C ALA A 129 26.86 0.58 -6.68
#